data_AF-A0A9D1PTV9-F1
#
_entry.id   AF-A0A9D1PTV9-F1
#
_cell.length_a   1.000
_cell.length_b   1.000
_cell.length_c   1.000
_cell.angle_alpha   90.00
_cell.angle_beta   90.00
_cell.angle_gamma   90.00
#
_symmetry.space_group_name_H-M   'P 1'
#
loop_
_entity.id
_entity.type
_entity.pdbx_description
1 polymer ?
#
loop_
_entity_poly.entity_id
_entity_poly.type
_entity_poly.pdbx_seq_one_letter_code
_entity_poly.pdbx_strand_id
1 'polypeptide(L)'
;MVILTLNCGSSSAKYQVYDWTKKDVLCVGVVERIGQSYSTIEQKSQGKEVYEDKFSSPTHKEAISLILKMLTDEKYGCIKSLDEIGSVGHRVLHGGELFKKSTLVTDEVVAQLKTLIPLGPLHMPANIMGIEVARSLMPNVPQAIVMDTAWHQTMSEEAYMYAVPYEWYEKYNVRRYGFHGTSHLYCAKRAAVLLGKENKDTNVIILHIGNGASACAVKNGICIDTSMGLTPLEGLVMGTRTGDMDPAIVPYMANNLGVTASEMDTLMNKKSGLIGLCGMSDRRDVHKAAENGDKKAALAIKMEAHRIRKYVGAYAALLGRVDAIVFTAGVGEMGEHIRKESLKGLENFGIIIDEKKNDLSHCRNAETCISSDDSKVKIFVIPTDEELVMTEDAYALMNGTYDVHTNFHYEFENPDYVNKARARGLKENLKKLPELERIIAVPPKKSSCSVAGC
;
A
#
# COMPACT_ATOMS: atom_id res chain seq x y z
N MET A 1 -25.05 3.73 -3.28
CA MET A 1 -24.72 3.83 -1.84
C MET A 1 -23.34 4.42 -1.72
N VAL A 2 -23.10 5.36 -0.80
CA VAL A 2 -21.80 6.04 -0.68
C VAL A 2 -20.99 5.44 0.46
N ILE A 3 -19.69 5.26 0.25
CA ILE A 3 -18.76 4.74 1.24
C ILE A 3 -17.62 5.74 1.39
N LEU A 4 -17.31 6.11 2.62
CA LEU A 4 -16.18 6.96 2.97
C LEU A 4 -15.02 6.06 3.44
N THR A 5 -13.82 6.25 2.91
CA THR A 5 -12.61 5.64 3.46
C THR A 5 -11.74 6.69 4.12
N LEU A 6 -11.20 6.37 5.30
CA LEU A 6 -10.31 7.24 6.07
C LEU A 6 -8.98 6.53 6.36
N ASN A 7 -7.88 7.19 6.03
CA ASN A 7 -6.53 6.75 6.33
C ASN A 7 -5.82 7.84 7.15
N CYS A 8 -5.90 7.70 8.48
CA CYS A 8 -5.31 8.64 9.43
C CYS A 8 -3.86 8.23 9.75
N GLY A 9 -2.88 8.87 9.12
CA GLY A 9 -1.46 8.73 9.47
C GLY A 9 -1.06 9.60 10.66
N SER A 10 0.22 9.54 11.07
CA SER A 10 0.71 10.31 12.23
C SER A 10 0.51 11.82 12.13
N SER A 11 0.52 12.37 10.91
CA SER A 11 0.42 13.82 10.65
C SER A 11 -0.42 14.16 9.42
N SER A 12 -1.27 13.23 8.98
CA SER A 12 -2.14 13.40 7.81
C SER A 12 -3.40 12.55 7.92
N ALA A 13 -4.43 12.92 7.16
CA ALA A 13 -5.64 12.13 6.97
C ALA A 13 -6.01 12.14 5.49
N LYS A 14 -5.87 11.01 4.81
CA LYS A 14 -6.35 10.83 3.43
C LYS A 14 -7.77 10.29 3.45
N TYR A 15 -8.56 10.68 2.47
CA TYR A 15 -9.94 10.22 2.36
C TYR A 15 -10.39 10.07 0.91
N GLN A 16 -11.31 9.14 0.70
CA GLN A 16 -11.99 8.93 -0.57
C GLN A 16 -13.48 8.69 -0.32
N VAL A 17 -14.32 9.26 -1.18
CA VAL A 17 -15.76 9.01 -1.21
C VAL A 17 -16.08 8.24 -2.48
N TYR A 18 -16.63 7.05 -2.32
CA TYR A 18 -16.91 6.12 -3.41
C TYR A 18 -18.41 5.84 -3.52
N ASP A 19 -18.97 5.94 -4.73
CA ASP A 19 -20.34 5.50 -5.00
C ASP A 19 -20.34 4.03 -5.42
N TRP A 20 -20.73 3.15 -4.50
CA TRP A 20 -20.79 1.71 -4.70
C TRP A 20 -21.71 1.29 -5.85
N THR A 21 -22.78 2.05 -6.11
CA THR A 21 -23.74 1.69 -7.16
C THR A 21 -23.19 2.11 -8.52
N LYS A 22 -22.60 3.29 -8.60
CA LYS A 22 -21.98 3.78 -9.84
C LYS A 22 -20.60 3.20 -10.10
N LYS A 23 -19.97 2.55 -9.12
CA LYS A 23 -18.59 2.05 -9.19
C LYS A 23 -17.60 3.14 -9.57
N ASP A 24 -17.72 4.29 -8.91
CA ASP A 24 -16.92 5.47 -9.24
C ASP A 24 -16.53 6.27 -8.00
N VAL A 25 -15.37 6.92 -8.10
CA VAL A 25 -14.86 7.83 -7.07
C VAL A 25 -15.53 9.19 -7.26
N LEU A 26 -16.24 9.64 -6.23
CA LEU A 26 -16.90 10.94 -6.19
C LEU A 26 -15.96 12.05 -5.76
N CYS A 27 -15.07 11.74 -4.80
CA CYS A 27 -14.16 12.71 -4.21
C CYS A 27 -12.91 12.00 -3.66
N VAL A 28 -11.77 12.66 -3.77
CA VAL A 28 -10.54 12.33 -3.05
C VAL A 28 -10.03 13.57 -2.35
N GLY A 29 -9.36 13.38 -1.23
CA GLY A 29 -8.65 14.49 -0.61
C GLY A 29 -7.67 14.05 0.45
N VAL A 30 -6.92 15.04 0.94
CA VAL A 30 -5.91 14.86 1.95
C VAL A 30 -5.84 16.08 2.85
N VAL A 31 -5.74 15.82 4.16
CA VAL A 31 -5.27 16.79 5.14
C VAL A 31 -3.83 16.44 5.48
N GLU A 32 -2.94 17.42 5.44
CA GLU A 32 -1.53 17.26 5.81
C GLU A 32 -1.14 18.18 6.96
N ARG A 33 -0.01 17.88 7.60
CA ARG A 33 0.59 18.66 8.68
C ARG A 33 -0.33 18.83 9.89
N ILE A 34 -1.07 17.79 10.22
CA ILE A 34 -1.84 17.71 11.47
C ILE A 34 -0.86 17.73 12.65
N GLY A 35 -1.19 18.51 13.69
CA GLY A 35 -0.36 18.70 14.88
C GLY A 35 0.83 19.66 14.70
N GLN A 36 0.96 20.30 13.53
CA GLN A 36 1.98 21.32 13.27
C GLN A 36 1.40 22.74 13.43
N SER A 37 2.22 23.77 13.17
CA SER A 37 1.80 25.18 13.28
C SER A 37 0.60 25.55 12.38
N TYR A 38 0.46 24.86 11.26
CA TYR A 38 -0.72 24.88 10.42
C TYR A 38 -0.86 23.54 9.68
N SER A 39 -2.10 23.22 9.32
CA SER A 39 -2.46 22.11 8.45
C SER A 39 -2.93 22.62 7.10
N THR A 40 -2.86 21.77 6.09
CA THR A 40 -3.37 22.03 4.74
C THR A 40 -4.42 20.99 4.40
N ILE A 41 -5.45 21.38 3.66
CA ILE A 41 -6.41 20.45 3.05
C ILE A 41 -6.42 20.67 1.54
N GLU A 42 -6.47 19.58 0.78
CA GLU A 42 -6.78 19.56 -0.64
C GLU A 42 -7.93 18.58 -0.87
N GLN A 43 -9.02 19.02 -1.51
CA GLN A 43 -10.17 18.21 -1.87
C GLN A 43 -10.46 18.34 -3.36
N LYS A 44 -10.63 17.20 -4.05
CA LYS A 44 -10.98 17.13 -5.46
C LYS A 44 -12.23 16.28 -5.66
N SER A 45 -13.37 16.95 -5.77
CA SER A 45 -14.65 16.34 -6.12
C SER A 45 -14.83 16.27 -7.65
N GLN A 46 -15.48 15.21 -8.13
CA GLN A 46 -15.71 15.02 -9.57
C GLN A 46 -16.56 16.16 -10.14
N GLY A 47 -16.05 16.82 -11.19
CA GLY A 47 -16.75 17.91 -11.87
C GLY A 47 -16.82 19.23 -11.09
N LYS A 48 -16.05 19.37 -10.00
CA LYS A 48 -15.98 20.58 -9.17
C LYS A 48 -14.57 21.19 -9.22
N GLU A 49 -14.47 22.44 -8.76
CA GLU A 49 -13.17 23.07 -8.48
C GLU A 49 -12.46 22.35 -7.33
N VAL A 50 -11.13 22.37 -7.35
CA VAL A 50 -10.31 21.89 -6.24
C VAL A 50 -10.46 22.89 -5.08
N TYR A 51 -10.72 22.38 -3.88
CA TYR A 51 -10.68 23.17 -2.66
C TYR A 51 -9.32 22.99 -2.00
N GLU A 52 -8.66 24.11 -1.70
CA GLU A 52 -7.40 24.16 -0.97
C GLU A 52 -7.51 25.20 0.13
N ASP A 53 -7.05 24.86 1.34
CA ASP A 53 -7.03 25.81 2.45
C ASP A 53 -5.94 25.51 3.48
N LYS A 54 -5.63 26.50 4.31
CA LYS A 54 -4.76 26.41 5.48
C LYS A 54 -5.56 26.67 6.74
N PHE A 55 -5.45 25.78 7.72
CA PHE A 55 -6.22 25.88 8.96
C PHE A 55 -5.45 25.33 10.15
N SER A 56 -5.97 25.56 11.36
CA SER A 56 -5.40 24.97 12.57
C SER A 56 -6.01 23.59 12.81
N SER A 57 -5.16 22.56 12.88
CA SER A 57 -5.54 21.21 13.29
C SER A 57 -4.54 20.68 14.32
N PRO A 58 -4.71 21.01 15.61
CA PRO A 58 -3.85 20.47 16.66
C PRO A 58 -3.91 18.94 16.74
N THR A 59 -5.07 18.35 16.39
CA THR A 59 -5.28 16.91 16.39
C THR A 59 -6.02 16.44 15.14
N HIS A 60 -6.24 15.13 14.99
CA HIS A 60 -7.06 14.59 13.90
C HIS A 60 -8.54 14.95 14.04
N LYS A 61 -9.00 15.37 15.23
CA LYS A 61 -10.40 15.75 15.43
C LYS A 61 -10.82 16.90 14.52
N GLU A 62 -10.02 17.97 14.47
CA GLU A 62 -10.31 19.14 13.65
C GLU A 62 -10.23 18.79 12.15
N ALA A 63 -9.23 17.98 11.76
CA ALA A 63 -9.06 17.50 10.39
C ALA A 63 -10.27 16.69 9.90
N ILE A 64 -10.71 15.67 10.65
CA ILE A 64 -11.86 14.84 10.28
C ILE A 64 -13.15 15.67 10.27
N SER A 65 -13.32 16.57 11.23
CA SER A 65 -14.49 17.47 11.26
C SER A 65 -14.56 18.36 10.00
N LEU A 66 -13.41 18.91 9.57
CA LEU A 66 -13.34 19.70 8.34
C LEU A 66 -13.61 18.85 7.10
N ILE A 67 -13.05 17.64 7.02
CA ILE A 67 -13.31 16.71 5.92
C ILE A 67 -14.82 16.50 5.78
N LEU A 68 -15.52 16.07 6.84
CA LEU A 68 -16.94 15.78 6.77
C LEU A 68 -17.77 17.01 6.38
N LYS A 69 -17.41 18.20 6.87
CA LYS A 69 -18.03 19.47 6.45
C LYS A 69 -17.83 19.71 4.94
N MET A 70 -16.62 19.53 4.43
CA MET A 70 -16.28 19.79 3.02
C MET A 70 -16.88 18.77 2.07
N LEU A 71 -17.18 17.55 2.52
CA LEU A 71 -17.90 16.56 1.70
C LEU A 71 -19.31 17.03 1.35
N THR A 72 -19.95 17.80 2.23
CA THR A 72 -21.31 18.33 2.07
C THR A 72 -21.38 19.78 1.55
N ASP A 73 -20.24 20.40 1.26
CA ASP A 73 -20.21 21.78 0.78
C ASP A 73 -20.91 21.93 -0.59
N GLU A 74 -21.74 22.94 -0.77
CA GLU A 74 -22.52 23.10 -2.02
C GLU A 74 -21.62 23.33 -3.24
N LYS A 75 -20.51 24.05 -3.06
CA LYS A 75 -19.58 24.40 -4.12
C LYS A 75 -18.59 23.26 -4.37
N TYR A 76 -17.94 22.77 -3.32
CA TYR A 76 -16.78 21.87 -3.37
C TYR A 76 -17.09 20.42 -2.99
N GLY A 77 -18.22 20.16 -2.36
CA GLY A 77 -18.62 18.84 -1.88
C GLY A 77 -19.05 17.88 -2.98
N CYS A 78 -19.23 16.63 -2.59
CA CYS A 78 -19.60 15.52 -3.46
C CYS A 78 -20.88 14.78 -3.05
N ILE A 79 -21.43 15.11 -1.88
CA ILE A 79 -22.69 14.60 -1.33
C ILE A 79 -23.50 15.77 -0.75
N LYS A 80 -24.82 15.62 -0.56
CA LYS A 80 -25.68 16.68 0.00
C LYS A 80 -25.85 16.59 1.51
N SER A 81 -25.79 15.38 2.06
CA SER A 81 -25.85 15.12 3.50
C SER A 81 -24.89 13.99 3.87
N LEU A 82 -24.41 14.00 5.12
CA LEU A 82 -23.69 12.86 5.69
C LEU A 82 -24.54 11.59 5.75
N ASP A 83 -25.87 11.71 5.76
CA ASP A 83 -26.79 10.55 5.71
C ASP A 83 -26.68 9.74 4.40
N GLU A 84 -26.04 10.29 3.36
CA GLU A 84 -25.75 9.53 2.14
C GLU A 84 -24.63 8.50 2.33
N ILE A 85 -23.78 8.69 3.34
CA ILE A 85 -22.70 7.77 3.69
C ILE A 85 -23.33 6.54 4.36
N GLY A 86 -23.33 5.42 3.63
CA GLY A 86 -23.85 4.15 4.13
C GLY A 86 -22.86 3.39 5.00
N SER A 87 -21.55 3.60 4.82
CA SER A 87 -20.50 2.94 5.62
C SER A 87 -19.19 3.73 5.61
N VAL A 88 -18.36 3.53 6.64
CA VAL A 88 -17.00 4.10 6.72
C VAL A 88 -15.95 3.00 6.86
N GLY A 89 -14.97 2.94 5.96
CA GLY A 89 -13.80 2.08 6.09
C GLY A 89 -12.59 2.83 6.68
N HIS A 90 -11.99 2.31 7.75
CA HIS A 90 -10.81 2.89 8.38
C HIS A 90 -9.58 2.02 8.18
N ARG A 91 -8.50 2.62 7.68
CA ARG A 91 -7.20 1.95 7.68
C ARG A 91 -6.65 1.97 9.09
N VAL A 92 -6.27 0.80 9.58
CA VAL A 92 -5.59 0.61 10.87
C VAL A 92 -4.21 0.01 10.61
N LEU A 93 -3.16 0.59 11.20
CA LEU A 93 -1.81 0.08 10.98
C LEU A 93 -1.65 -1.37 11.46
N HIS A 94 -2.14 -1.69 12.66
CA HIS A 94 -1.81 -2.95 13.33
C HIS A 94 -3.05 -3.65 13.87
N GLY A 95 -3.28 -4.89 13.42
CA GLY A 95 -4.32 -5.78 13.94
C GLY A 95 -3.85 -6.72 15.06
N GLY A 96 -2.53 -6.83 15.25
CA GLY A 96 -1.96 -7.83 16.14
C GLY A 96 -2.37 -9.22 15.67
N GLU A 97 -2.47 -10.16 16.60
CA GLU A 97 -3.09 -11.46 16.32
C GLU A 97 -4.61 -11.45 16.52
N LEU A 98 -5.14 -10.37 17.10
CA LEU A 98 -6.56 -10.22 17.42
C LEU A 98 -7.39 -10.05 16.14
N PHE A 99 -6.94 -9.18 15.24
CA PHE A 99 -7.68 -8.81 14.03
C PHE A 99 -7.03 -9.36 12.77
N LYS A 100 -7.41 -10.59 12.43
CA LYS A 100 -6.90 -11.31 11.24
C LYS A 100 -7.65 -11.02 9.94
N LYS A 101 -8.79 -10.34 10.04
CA LYS A 101 -9.63 -9.91 8.92
C LYS A 101 -10.34 -8.62 9.27
N SER A 102 -10.80 -7.89 8.25
CA SER A 102 -11.56 -6.65 8.46
C SER A 102 -12.80 -6.92 9.32
N THR A 103 -13.13 -5.97 10.19
CA THR A 103 -14.12 -6.17 11.27
C THR A 103 -14.96 -4.91 11.46
N LEU A 104 -16.25 -5.06 11.76
CA LEU A 104 -17.11 -3.94 12.13
C LEU A 104 -16.67 -3.33 13.45
N VAL A 105 -16.69 -2.01 13.53
CA VAL A 105 -16.28 -1.28 14.72
C VAL A 105 -17.37 -1.35 15.79
N THR A 106 -16.99 -1.83 16.96
CA THR A 106 -17.75 -1.78 18.22
C THR A 106 -16.91 -1.12 19.31
N ASP A 107 -17.51 -0.86 20.47
CA ASP A 107 -16.75 -0.35 21.64
C ASP A 107 -15.68 -1.34 22.10
N GLU A 108 -15.96 -2.64 22.01
CA GLU A 108 -15.01 -3.71 22.29
C GLU A 108 -13.83 -3.67 21.32
N VAL A 109 -14.11 -3.51 20.01
CA VAL A 109 -13.05 -3.40 18.99
C VAL A 109 -12.15 -2.19 19.26
N VAL A 110 -12.73 -1.02 19.62
CA VAL A 110 -11.93 0.17 19.97
C VAL A 110 -11.08 -0.08 21.22
N ALA A 111 -11.63 -0.75 22.24
CA ALA A 111 -10.88 -1.11 23.44
C ALA A 111 -9.71 -2.07 23.13
N GLN A 112 -9.94 -3.08 22.29
CA GLN A 112 -8.92 -4.02 21.83
C GLN A 112 -7.84 -3.30 21.02
N LEU A 113 -8.19 -2.39 20.11
CA LEU A 113 -7.21 -1.58 19.36
C LEU A 113 -6.30 -0.76 20.29
N LYS A 114 -6.83 -0.23 21.40
CA LYS A 114 -6.02 0.50 22.40
C LYS A 114 -4.94 -0.38 23.04
N THR A 115 -5.21 -1.69 23.21
CA THR A 115 -4.20 -2.65 23.71
C THR A 115 -3.05 -2.89 22.73
N LEU A 116 -3.26 -2.61 21.44
CA LEU A 116 -2.27 -2.78 20.37
C LEU A 116 -1.43 -1.53 20.12
N ILE A 117 -1.67 -0.42 20.83
CA ILE A 117 -0.86 0.81 20.71
C ILE A 117 0.64 0.56 20.87
N PRO A 118 1.13 -0.28 21.79
CA PRO A 118 2.57 -0.56 21.93
C PRO A 118 3.22 -1.13 20.65
N LEU A 119 2.46 -1.80 19.78
CA LEU A 119 2.96 -2.35 18.50
C LEU A 119 3.10 -1.28 17.40
N GLY A 120 2.43 -0.12 17.57
CA GLY A 120 2.43 0.95 16.59
C GLY A 120 2.22 2.34 17.20
N PRO A 121 3.07 2.79 18.14
CA PRO A 121 2.81 3.98 18.96
C PRO A 121 2.68 5.28 18.16
N LEU A 122 3.32 5.36 16.99
CA LEU A 122 3.27 6.55 16.13
C LEU A 122 2.02 6.62 15.22
N HIS A 123 1.27 5.53 15.07
CA HIS A 123 0.18 5.45 14.08
C HIS A 123 -1.15 5.03 14.69
N MET A 124 -1.13 4.04 15.60
CA MET A 124 -2.34 3.50 16.22
C MET A 124 -3.17 4.57 16.92
N PRO A 125 -2.60 5.54 17.67
CA PRO A 125 -3.40 6.62 18.28
C PRO A 125 -4.15 7.47 17.25
N ALA A 126 -3.52 7.78 16.10
CA ALA A 126 -4.16 8.53 15.02
C ALA A 126 -5.28 7.73 14.34
N ASN A 127 -5.07 6.42 14.14
CA ASN A 127 -6.11 5.53 13.60
C ASN A 127 -7.33 5.48 14.54
N ILE A 128 -7.11 5.27 15.84
CA ILE A 128 -8.16 5.20 16.86
C ILE A 128 -8.91 6.53 16.97
N MET A 129 -8.19 7.66 16.97
CA MET A 129 -8.81 8.99 17.01
C MET A 129 -9.71 9.23 15.78
N GLY A 130 -9.27 8.83 14.59
CA GLY A 130 -10.09 8.92 13.37
C GLY A 130 -11.40 8.13 13.49
N ILE A 131 -11.33 6.92 14.04
CA ILE A 131 -12.50 6.07 14.31
C ILE A 131 -13.44 6.73 15.32
N GLU A 132 -12.92 7.17 16.47
CA GLU A 132 -13.73 7.76 17.55
C GLU A 132 -14.44 9.04 17.08
N VAL A 133 -13.75 9.91 16.33
CA VAL A 133 -14.33 11.14 15.79
C VAL A 133 -15.37 10.85 14.73
N ALA A 134 -15.10 9.93 13.80
CA ALA A 134 -16.08 9.53 12.78
C ALA A 134 -17.34 8.93 13.43
N ARG A 135 -17.21 8.08 14.47
CA ARG A 135 -18.34 7.53 15.22
C ARG A 135 -19.14 8.60 15.96
N SER A 136 -18.47 9.61 16.53
CA SER A 136 -19.15 10.72 17.20
C SER A 136 -19.95 11.58 16.22
N LEU A 137 -19.48 11.76 14.98
CA LEU A 137 -20.12 12.63 13.99
C LEU A 137 -21.15 11.88 13.13
N MET A 138 -21.03 10.55 13.01
CA MET A 138 -21.94 9.69 12.24
C MET A 138 -22.33 8.45 13.09
N PRO A 139 -23.10 8.62 14.18
CA PRO A 139 -23.34 7.57 15.17
C PRO A 139 -24.14 6.37 14.65
N ASN A 140 -24.94 6.57 13.60
CA ASN A 140 -25.78 5.53 13.01
C ASN A 140 -25.13 4.86 11.78
N VAL A 141 -23.97 5.35 11.33
CA VAL A 141 -23.29 4.80 10.15
C VAL A 141 -22.36 3.67 10.59
N PRO A 142 -22.53 2.45 10.07
CA PRO A 142 -21.64 1.33 10.36
C PRO A 142 -20.23 1.63 9.88
N GLN A 143 -19.23 1.25 10.66
CA GLN A 143 -17.83 1.50 10.34
C GLN A 143 -17.06 0.18 10.41
N ALA A 144 -16.04 0.05 9.57
CA ALA A 144 -15.18 -1.12 9.49
C ALA A 144 -13.72 -0.71 9.68
N ILE A 145 -12.93 -1.56 10.33
CA ILE A 145 -11.47 -1.47 10.34
C ILE A 145 -10.87 -2.46 9.36
N VAL A 146 -9.84 -2.00 8.65
CA VAL A 146 -9.07 -2.77 7.67
C VAL A 146 -7.61 -2.64 8.06
N MET A 147 -7.00 -3.74 8.49
CA MET A 147 -5.67 -3.74 9.08
C MET A 147 -4.62 -4.03 8.02
N ASP A 148 -3.57 -3.21 7.98
CA ASP A 148 -2.39 -3.44 7.11
C ASP A 148 -1.73 -4.80 7.37
N THR A 149 -1.89 -5.36 8.57
CA THR A 149 -1.32 -6.65 8.99
C THR A 149 -2.18 -7.86 8.62
N ALA A 150 -3.44 -7.68 8.22
CA ALA A 150 -4.40 -8.78 8.08
C ALA A 150 -4.02 -9.75 6.95
N TRP A 151 -3.63 -9.24 5.78
CA TRP A 151 -3.20 -10.05 4.63
C TRP A 151 -2.10 -11.06 4.96
N HIS A 152 -1.21 -10.67 5.86
CA HIS A 152 0.00 -11.42 6.22
C HIS A 152 -0.24 -12.48 7.29
N GLN A 153 -1.45 -12.58 7.86
CA GLN A 153 -1.78 -13.57 8.90
C GLN A 153 -1.78 -15.03 8.43
N THR A 154 -1.52 -15.25 7.14
CA THR A 154 -1.36 -16.57 6.51
C THR A 154 0.08 -17.10 6.56
N MET A 155 1.06 -16.29 6.99
CA MET A 155 2.45 -16.74 7.19
C MET A 155 2.52 -17.87 8.22
N SER A 156 3.35 -18.87 7.93
CA SER A 156 3.66 -19.98 8.84
C SER A 156 4.62 -19.56 9.96
N GLU A 157 4.72 -20.37 11.01
CA GLU A 157 5.54 -20.06 12.19
C GLU A 157 7.00 -19.81 11.85
N GLU A 158 7.57 -20.61 10.95
CA GLU A 158 8.94 -20.44 10.50
C GLU A 158 9.19 -19.12 9.75
N ALA A 159 8.16 -18.52 9.15
CA ALA A 159 8.27 -17.24 8.45
C ALA A 159 8.10 -16.04 9.40
N TYR A 160 7.22 -16.18 10.40
CA TYR A 160 6.91 -15.06 11.29
C TYR A 160 7.70 -15.01 12.59
N MET A 161 8.26 -16.14 13.05
CA MET A 161 9.02 -16.18 14.29
C MET A 161 10.43 -15.61 14.09
N TYR A 162 10.87 -14.77 15.03
CA TYR A 162 12.27 -14.36 15.10
C TYR A 162 13.07 -15.33 15.96
N ALA A 163 14.34 -15.53 15.61
CA ALA A 163 15.29 -16.31 16.39
C ALA A 163 15.82 -15.53 17.62
N VAL A 164 14.89 -15.21 18.53
CA VAL A 164 15.10 -14.47 19.80
C VAL A 164 14.51 -15.29 20.96
N PRO A 165 14.68 -14.91 22.24
CA PRO A 165 14.06 -15.64 23.34
C PRO A 165 12.55 -15.84 23.11
N TYR A 166 12.10 -17.09 23.16
CA TYR A 166 10.71 -17.46 22.81
C TYR A 166 9.67 -16.73 23.67
N GLU A 167 10.02 -16.43 24.93
CA GLU A 167 9.18 -15.65 25.84
C GLU A 167 8.79 -14.26 25.28
N TRP A 168 9.57 -13.68 24.36
CA TRP A 168 9.22 -12.40 23.74
C TRP A 168 7.99 -12.51 22.85
N TYR A 169 7.82 -13.67 22.19
CA TYR A 169 6.60 -13.99 21.47
C TYR A 169 5.45 -14.18 22.46
N GLU A 170 5.59 -15.08 23.44
CA GLU A 170 4.50 -15.43 24.37
C GLU A 170 4.00 -14.25 25.21
N LYS A 171 4.90 -13.35 25.66
CA LYS A 171 4.55 -12.25 26.56
C LYS A 171 4.25 -10.93 25.84
N TYR A 172 4.92 -10.67 24.72
CA TYR A 172 4.90 -9.37 24.05
C TYR A 172 4.48 -9.43 22.59
N ASN A 173 4.15 -10.62 22.07
CA ASN A 173 3.79 -10.87 20.67
C ASN A 173 4.87 -10.39 19.69
N VAL A 174 6.15 -10.58 20.02
CA VAL A 174 7.25 -10.28 19.11
C VAL A 174 7.27 -11.33 17.99
N ARG A 175 6.76 -10.92 16.82
CA ARG A 175 6.74 -11.69 15.58
C ARG A 175 6.71 -10.75 14.38
N ARG A 176 6.94 -11.30 13.18
CA ARG A 176 6.64 -10.62 11.92
C ARG A 176 5.12 -10.46 11.79
N TYR A 177 4.68 -9.24 11.55
CA TYR A 177 3.30 -8.94 11.20
C TYR A 177 3.17 -8.52 9.74
N GLY A 178 4.12 -7.73 9.22
CA GLY A 178 4.05 -7.17 7.87
C GLY A 178 3.01 -6.06 7.73
N PHE A 179 3.23 -5.16 6.77
CA PHE A 179 2.33 -4.02 6.49
C PHE A 179 2.10 -3.86 5.00
N HIS A 180 1.36 -2.81 4.60
CA HIS A 180 0.85 -2.62 3.24
C HIS A 180 -0.01 -3.81 2.76
N GLY A 181 -0.64 -4.56 3.68
CA GLY A 181 -1.38 -5.77 3.36
C GLY A 181 -2.51 -5.53 2.36
N THR A 182 -3.24 -4.42 2.49
CA THR A 182 -4.29 -4.00 1.56
C THR A 182 -3.75 -3.82 0.13
N SER A 183 -2.56 -3.21 -0.02
CA SER A 183 -1.92 -3.04 -1.32
C SER A 183 -1.44 -4.37 -1.90
N HIS A 184 -0.81 -5.22 -1.08
CA HIS A 184 -0.37 -6.55 -1.50
C HIS A 184 -1.54 -7.44 -1.92
N LEU A 185 -2.63 -7.42 -1.15
CA LEU A 185 -3.88 -8.12 -1.46
C LEU A 185 -4.44 -7.69 -2.82
N TYR A 186 -4.59 -6.38 -3.04
CA TYR A 186 -5.06 -5.84 -4.31
C TYR A 186 -4.18 -6.29 -5.48
N CYS A 187 -2.87 -6.10 -5.36
CA CYS A 187 -1.92 -6.43 -6.41
C CYS A 187 -1.82 -7.93 -6.68
N ALA A 188 -1.94 -8.80 -5.66
CA ALA A 188 -1.94 -10.26 -5.82
C ALA A 188 -3.12 -10.70 -6.69
N LYS A 189 -4.32 -10.29 -6.30
CA LYS A 189 -5.56 -10.61 -6.99
C LYS A 189 -5.62 -10.01 -8.39
N ARG A 190 -5.20 -8.75 -8.58
CA ARG A 190 -5.08 -8.13 -9.91
C ARG A 190 -4.09 -8.85 -10.81
N ALA A 191 -2.91 -9.22 -10.29
CA ALA A 191 -1.92 -9.95 -11.06
C ALA A 191 -2.46 -11.31 -11.52
N ALA A 192 -3.23 -12.01 -10.68
CA ALA A 192 -3.87 -13.26 -11.08
C ALA A 192 -4.83 -13.10 -12.26
N VAL A 193 -5.65 -12.04 -12.27
CA VAL A 193 -6.53 -11.71 -13.40
C VAL A 193 -5.74 -11.43 -14.67
N LEU A 194 -4.65 -10.65 -14.58
CA LEU A 194 -3.78 -10.34 -15.72
C LEU A 194 -3.02 -11.58 -16.24
N LEU A 195 -2.76 -12.56 -15.37
CA LEU A 195 -2.21 -13.86 -15.74
C LEU A 195 -3.26 -14.82 -16.34
N GLY A 196 -4.55 -14.48 -16.27
CA GLY A 196 -5.65 -15.36 -16.69
C GLY A 196 -5.84 -16.58 -15.80
N LYS A 197 -5.51 -16.47 -14.51
CA LYS A 197 -5.55 -17.57 -13.53
C LYS A 197 -6.42 -17.20 -12.34
N GLU A 198 -6.91 -18.21 -11.62
CA GLU A 198 -7.47 -17.98 -10.29
C GLU A 198 -6.33 -17.61 -9.32
N ASN A 199 -6.60 -16.75 -8.33
CA ASN A 199 -5.58 -16.27 -7.39
C ASN A 199 -4.82 -17.42 -6.71
N LYS A 200 -5.54 -18.48 -6.30
CA LYS A 200 -4.96 -19.67 -5.67
C LYS A 200 -3.97 -20.46 -6.55
N ASP A 201 -3.95 -20.22 -7.86
CA ASP A 201 -3.09 -20.93 -8.81
C ASP A 201 -1.85 -20.10 -9.22
N THR A 202 -1.59 -19.00 -8.50
CA THR A 202 -0.51 -18.05 -8.81
C THR A 202 0.52 -17.94 -7.69
N ASN A 203 1.78 -17.76 -8.10
CA ASN A 203 2.89 -17.40 -7.24
C ASN A 203 3.47 -16.06 -7.70
N VAL A 204 3.39 -15.04 -6.85
CA VAL A 204 3.71 -13.65 -7.22
C VAL A 204 4.64 -13.03 -6.19
N ILE A 205 5.63 -12.27 -6.65
CA ILE A 205 6.43 -11.38 -5.79
C ILE A 205 5.90 -9.96 -5.98
N ILE A 206 5.46 -9.31 -4.92
CA ILE A 206 4.90 -7.95 -4.98
C ILE A 206 5.87 -6.98 -4.32
N LEU A 207 6.24 -5.94 -5.05
CA LEU A 207 7.15 -4.89 -4.67
C LEU A 207 6.36 -3.58 -4.54
N HIS A 208 5.83 -3.33 -3.33
CA HIS A 208 5.23 -2.05 -2.98
C HIS A 208 6.36 -1.07 -2.67
N ILE A 209 6.71 -0.21 -3.63
CA ILE A 209 7.82 0.74 -3.50
C ILE A 209 7.26 2.16 -3.47
N GLY A 210 7.20 2.73 -2.27
CA GLY A 210 6.81 4.11 -2.03
C GLY A 210 7.79 4.80 -1.09
N ASN A 211 7.31 5.80 -0.33
CA ASN A 211 8.14 6.40 0.71
C ASN A 211 8.50 5.37 1.80
N GLY A 212 7.52 4.58 2.21
CA GLY A 212 7.74 3.25 2.80
C GLY A 212 7.73 2.20 1.70
N ALA A 213 8.54 1.15 1.85
CA ALA A 213 8.67 0.11 0.83
C ALA A 213 8.67 -1.28 1.47
N SER A 214 7.99 -2.23 0.84
CA SER A 214 7.95 -3.62 1.29
C SER A 214 7.85 -4.60 0.12
N ALA A 215 8.44 -5.78 0.27
CA ALA A 215 8.25 -6.91 -0.63
C ALA A 215 7.36 -7.97 0.04
N CYS A 216 6.50 -8.64 -0.73
CA CYS A 216 5.66 -9.76 -0.28
C CYS A 216 5.81 -10.95 -1.22
N ALA A 217 5.96 -12.14 -0.66
CA ALA A 217 5.92 -13.42 -1.38
C ALA A 217 4.51 -14.01 -1.25
N VAL A 218 3.83 -14.17 -2.39
CA VAL A 218 2.50 -14.77 -2.47
C VAL A 218 2.63 -16.13 -3.12
N LYS A 219 2.22 -17.19 -2.42
CA LYS A 219 2.23 -18.57 -2.92
C LYS A 219 0.80 -19.11 -2.92
N ASN A 220 0.35 -19.65 -4.04
CA ASN A 220 -1.01 -20.13 -4.20
C ASN A 220 -2.07 -19.12 -3.68
N GLY A 221 -1.87 -17.85 -4.03
CA GLY A 221 -2.80 -16.78 -3.68
C GLY A 221 -2.82 -16.30 -2.22
N ILE A 222 -1.93 -16.78 -1.35
CA ILE A 222 -1.80 -16.32 0.05
C ILE A 222 -0.40 -15.79 0.36
N CYS A 223 -0.27 -14.90 1.34
CA CYS A 223 1.02 -14.41 1.80
C CYS A 223 1.78 -15.52 2.55
N ILE A 224 3.00 -15.80 2.12
CA ILE A 224 3.89 -16.74 2.84
C ILE A 224 5.09 -16.05 3.48
N ASP A 225 5.45 -14.84 3.04
CA ASP A 225 6.52 -14.03 3.62
C ASP A 225 6.38 -12.55 3.22
N THR A 226 6.94 -11.65 4.03
CA THR A 226 6.90 -10.20 3.81
C THR A 226 8.09 -9.50 4.46
N SER A 227 8.62 -8.46 3.81
CA SER A 227 9.91 -7.88 4.22
C SER A 227 9.81 -7.06 5.50
N MET A 228 8.63 -6.47 5.75
CA MET A 228 8.41 -5.73 6.99
C MET A 228 8.13 -6.68 8.15
N GLY A 229 8.53 -6.24 9.33
CA GLY A 229 8.64 -7.07 10.52
C GLY A 229 7.48 -6.94 11.50
N LEU A 230 7.86 -6.94 12.78
CA LEU A 230 7.05 -6.43 13.88
C LEU A 230 6.62 -4.97 13.63
N THR A 231 7.51 -4.18 13.01
CA THR A 231 7.27 -2.77 12.68
C THR A 231 7.57 -2.50 11.20
N PRO A 232 7.11 -1.37 10.64
CA PRO A 232 7.42 -0.98 9.27
C PRO A 232 8.90 -0.58 9.02
N LEU A 233 9.81 -0.84 9.96
CA LEU A 233 11.24 -0.49 9.85
C LEU A 233 12.05 -1.54 9.09
N GLU A 234 11.74 -2.83 9.28
CA GLU A 234 12.45 -3.96 8.65
C GLU A 234 12.27 -3.98 7.14
N GLY A 235 13.26 -4.53 6.44
CA GLY A 235 13.18 -4.91 5.05
C GLY A 235 13.94 -3.99 4.11
N LEU A 236 13.20 -3.41 3.17
CA LEU A 236 13.76 -2.60 2.09
C LEU A 236 14.33 -1.27 2.60
N VAL A 237 15.25 -0.70 1.83
CA VAL A 237 15.67 0.70 2.02
C VAL A 237 14.48 1.60 1.68
N MET A 238 14.21 2.58 2.54
CA MET A 238 13.06 3.48 2.39
C MET A 238 13.52 4.94 2.36
N GLY A 239 12.57 5.88 2.24
CA GLY A 239 12.90 7.31 2.17
C GLY A 239 13.62 7.81 3.42
N THR A 240 13.14 7.39 4.60
CA THR A 240 13.69 7.81 5.90
C THR A 240 14.00 6.68 6.88
N ARG A 241 13.65 5.44 6.51
CA ARG A 241 13.83 4.25 7.35
C ARG A 241 15.04 3.43 6.89
N THR A 242 15.75 2.82 7.84
CA THR A 242 16.96 2.03 7.57
C THR A 242 16.71 0.84 6.65
N GLY A 243 15.58 0.15 6.81
CA GLY A 243 15.46 -1.24 6.36
C GLY A 243 16.34 -2.16 7.21
N ASP A 244 16.69 -3.31 6.65
CA ASP A 244 17.53 -4.31 7.34
C ASP A 244 18.96 -3.82 7.57
N MET A 245 19.41 -3.95 8.81
CA MET A 245 20.79 -3.73 9.25
C MET A 245 21.17 -4.72 10.34
N ASP A 246 22.46 -4.81 10.65
CA ASP A 246 22.95 -5.61 11.77
C ASP A 246 22.38 -5.08 13.10
N PRO A 247 21.66 -5.90 13.90
CA PRO A 247 21.12 -5.50 15.19
C PRO A 247 22.17 -4.94 16.17
N ALA A 248 23.44 -5.37 16.09
CA ALA A 248 24.52 -4.89 16.97
C ALA A 248 24.87 -3.41 16.73
N ILE A 249 24.51 -2.85 15.56
CA ILE A 249 24.69 -1.43 15.25
C ILE A 249 23.83 -0.56 16.19
N VAL A 250 22.65 -1.02 16.61
CA VAL A 250 21.72 -0.25 17.45
C VAL A 250 22.37 0.13 18.80
N PRO A 251 22.79 -0.82 19.66
CA PRO A 251 23.43 -0.46 20.93
C PRO A 251 24.79 0.21 20.73
N TYR A 252 25.54 -0.17 19.68
CA TYR A 252 26.83 0.47 19.37
C TYR A 252 26.64 1.98 19.10
N MET A 253 25.69 2.35 18.24
CA MET A 253 25.45 3.76 17.91
C MET A 253 24.76 4.50 19.05
N ALA A 254 23.82 3.87 19.76
CA ALA A 254 23.18 4.49 20.92
C ALA A 254 24.21 4.91 21.98
N ASN A 255 25.16 4.02 22.30
CA ASN A 255 26.23 4.31 23.25
C ASN A 255 27.17 5.41 22.76
N ASN A 256 27.56 5.39 21.48
CA ASN A 256 28.46 6.40 20.90
C ASN A 256 27.82 7.79 20.79
N LEU A 257 26.51 7.86 20.56
CA LEU A 257 25.77 9.13 20.45
C LEU A 257 25.23 9.61 21.80
N GLY A 258 25.26 8.78 22.84
CA GLY A 258 24.67 9.09 24.14
C GLY A 258 23.15 9.27 24.09
N VAL A 259 22.47 8.53 23.20
CA VAL A 259 21.02 8.65 22.97
C VAL A 259 20.24 7.49 23.60
N THR A 260 19.02 7.77 23.99
CA THR A 260 18.06 6.78 24.51
C THR A 260 17.55 5.84 23.42
N ALA A 261 16.93 4.73 23.80
CA ALA A 261 16.27 3.82 22.86
C ALA A 261 15.20 4.52 22.01
N SER A 262 14.43 5.45 22.58
CA SER A 262 13.39 6.21 21.87
C SER A 262 13.99 7.18 20.83
N GLU A 263 15.11 7.82 21.17
CA GLU A 263 15.82 8.68 20.23
C GLU A 263 16.46 7.85 19.11
N MET A 264 17.01 6.69 19.44
CA MET A 264 17.55 5.75 18.45
C MET A 264 16.46 5.25 17.49
N ASP A 265 15.27 4.89 17.99
CA ASP A 265 14.11 4.56 17.14
C ASP A 265 13.75 5.70 16.19
N THR A 266 13.77 6.95 16.68
CA THR A 266 13.54 8.14 15.86
C THR A 266 14.62 8.31 14.79
N LEU A 267 15.89 8.11 15.12
CA LEU A 267 16.99 8.16 14.15
C LEU A 267 16.80 7.11 13.04
N MET A 268 16.44 5.88 13.41
CA MET A 268 16.22 4.78 12.46
C MET A 268 14.99 4.99 11.59
N ASN A 269 13.92 5.62 12.11
CA ASN A 269 12.67 5.82 11.37
C ASN A 269 12.62 7.12 10.54
N LYS A 270 13.32 8.17 10.96
CA LYS A 270 13.17 9.53 10.41
C LYS A 270 14.44 10.12 9.81
N LYS A 271 15.63 9.65 10.20
CA LYS A 271 16.92 10.22 9.77
C LYS A 271 17.83 9.22 9.05
N SER A 272 17.29 8.08 8.64
CA SER A 272 18.01 6.99 7.97
C SER A 272 17.54 6.81 6.52
N GLY A 273 17.77 5.64 5.91
CA GLY A 273 17.35 5.41 4.52
C GLY A 273 17.97 6.39 3.54
N LEU A 274 17.24 6.77 2.49
CA LEU A 274 17.75 7.70 1.47
C LEU A 274 18.16 9.06 2.05
N ILE A 275 17.36 9.63 2.99
CA ILE A 275 17.70 10.93 3.58
C ILE A 275 18.99 10.86 4.40
N GLY A 276 19.23 9.74 5.10
CA GLY A 276 20.48 9.52 5.82
C GLY A 276 21.70 9.34 4.90
N LEU A 277 21.50 8.77 3.70
CA LEU A 277 22.56 8.51 2.74
C LEU A 277 22.95 9.75 1.91
N CYS A 278 21.95 10.49 1.43
CA CYS A 278 22.15 11.57 0.44
C CYS A 278 21.45 12.89 0.78
N GLY A 279 20.81 13.02 1.95
CA GLY A 279 20.11 14.23 2.37
C GLY A 279 18.73 14.45 1.74
N MET A 280 18.27 13.52 0.89
CA MET A 280 16.99 13.58 0.18
C MET A 280 16.20 12.28 0.37
N SER A 281 14.87 12.37 0.45
CA SER A 281 13.98 11.20 0.57
C SER A 281 13.05 10.98 -0.64
N ASP A 282 12.80 12.02 -1.43
CA ASP A 282 12.04 11.93 -2.67
C ASP A 282 12.92 11.34 -3.78
N ARG A 283 12.52 10.19 -4.34
CA ARG A 283 13.32 9.47 -5.35
C ARG A 283 13.51 10.28 -6.63
N ARG A 284 12.60 11.22 -6.95
CA ARG A 284 12.73 12.08 -8.13
C ARG A 284 13.91 13.04 -7.96
N ASP A 285 14.07 13.59 -6.77
CA ASP A 285 15.17 14.50 -6.46
C ASP A 285 16.50 13.73 -6.36
N VAL A 286 16.48 12.54 -5.74
CA VAL A 286 17.65 11.65 -5.68
C VAL A 286 18.09 11.25 -7.10
N HIS A 287 17.16 10.91 -7.99
CA HIS A 287 17.48 10.54 -9.36
C HIS A 287 18.14 11.69 -10.13
N LYS A 288 17.52 12.88 -10.11
CA LYS A 288 18.10 14.09 -10.74
C LYS A 288 19.47 14.44 -10.18
N ALA A 289 19.67 14.33 -8.87
CA ALA A 289 20.96 14.59 -8.25
C ALA A 289 22.03 13.58 -8.73
N ALA A 290 21.66 12.30 -8.87
CA ALA A 290 22.54 11.28 -9.41
C ALA A 290 22.93 11.54 -10.87
N GLU A 291 21.97 11.95 -11.71
CA GLU A 291 22.22 12.36 -13.11
C GLU A 291 23.16 13.56 -13.19
N ASN A 292 23.06 14.49 -12.24
CA ASN A 292 23.95 15.65 -12.10
C ASN A 292 25.31 15.31 -11.46
N GLY A 293 25.62 14.03 -11.23
CA GLY A 293 26.92 13.57 -10.74
C GLY A 293 27.07 13.47 -9.22
N ASP A 294 26.00 13.60 -8.44
CA ASP A 294 26.04 13.37 -7.00
C ASP A 294 26.29 11.87 -6.69
N LYS A 295 27.49 11.60 -6.18
CA LYS A 295 27.94 10.24 -5.85
C LYS A 295 27.12 9.59 -4.73
N LYS A 296 26.63 10.37 -3.75
CA LYS A 296 25.81 9.85 -2.65
C LYS A 296 24.42 9.49 -3.13
N ALA A 297 23.83 10.32 -3.99
CA ALA A 297 22.53 10.03 -4.60
C ALA A 297 22.60 8.77 -5.49
N ALA A 298 23.65 8.65 -6.32
CA ALA A 298 23.89 7.46 -7.13
C ALA A 298 24.11 6.19 -6.27
N LEU A 299 24.83 6.31 -5.15
CA LEU A 299 24.99 5.22 -4.19
C LEU A 299 23.65 4.81 -3.55
N ALA A 300 22.83 5.79 -3.15
CA ALA A 300 21.54 5.54 -2.51
C ALA A 300 20.59 4.73 -3.43
N ILE A 301 20.51 5.09 -4.71
CA ILE A 301 19.75 4.33 -5.74
C ILE A 301 20.26 2.90 -5.86
N LYS A 302 21.59 2.72 -5.96
CA LYS A 302 22.20 1.39 -6.06
C LYS A 302 21.94 0.53 -4.83
N MET A 303 21.98 1.13 -3.63
CA MET A 303 21.68 0.43 -2.37
C MET A 303 20.21 0.01 -2.28
N GLU A 304 19.28 0.88 -2.68
CA GLU A 304 17.83 0.57 -2.73
C GLU A 304 17.57 -0.58 -3.70
N ALA A 305 18.03 -0.47 -4.95
CA ALA A 305 17.87 -1.49 -5.97
C ALA A 305 18.55 -2.82 -5.61
N HIS A 306 19.74 -2.77 -5.02
CA HIS A 306 20.43 -3.97 -4.53
C HIS A 306 19.61 -4.69 -3.45
N ARG A 307 19.02 -3.94 -2.50
CA ARG A 307 18.18 -4.53 -1.45
C ARG A 307 16.93 -5.18 -2.03
N ILE A 308 16.26 -4.52 -2.98
CA ILE A 308 15.09 -5.07 -3.67
C ILE A 308 15.48 -6.37 -4.39
N ARG A 309 16.60 -6.39 -5.12
CA ARG A 309 17.09 -7.58 -5.84
C ARG A 309 17.32 -8.77 -4.91
N LYS A 310 17.91 -8.54 -3.72
CA LYS A 310 18.09 -9.58 -2.70
C LYS A 310 16.75 -10.20 -2.27
N TYR A 311 15.74 -9.36 -2.03
CA TYR A 311 14.40 -9.83 -1.67
C TYR A 311 13.73 -10.61 -2.80
N VAL A 312 13.85 -10.16 -4.04
CA VAL A 312 13.36 -10.91 -5.21
C VAL A 312 14.02 -12.30 -5.28
N GLY A 313 15.33 -12.39 -5.12
CA GLY A 313 16.04 -13.67 -5.10
C GLY A 313 15.61 -14.59 -3.94
N ALA A 314 15.50 -14.03 -2.73
CA ALA A 314 15.06 -14.77 -1.55
C ALA A 314 13.64 -15.34 -1.74
N TYR A 315 12.71 -14.51 -2.21
CA TYR A 315 11.32 -14.95 -2.41
C TYR A 315 11.15 -15.87 -3.60
N ALA A 316 11.94 -15.70 -4.67
CA ALA A 316 11.98 -16.67 -5.75
C ALA A 316 12.39 -18.07 -5.24
N ALA A 317 13.33 -18.14 -4.29
CA ALA A 317 13.72 -19.40 -3.66
C ALA A 317 12.59 -20.03 -2.81
N LEU A 318 11.79 -19.22 -2.10
CA LEU A 318 10.63 -19.70 -1.32
C LEU A 318 9.47 -20.20 -2.20
N LEU A 319 9.24 -19.50 -3.32
CA LEU A 319 8.13 -19.80 -4.24
C LEU A 319 8.45 -20.96 -5.18
N GLY A 320 9.72 -21.14 -5.56
CA GLY A 320 10.15 -22.07 -6.60
C GLY A 320 9.73 -21.58 -7.98
N ARG A 321 8.45 -21.77 -8.33
CA ARG A 321 7.86 -21.18 -9.55
C ARG A 321 7.41 -19.75 -9.23
N VAL A 322 7.88 -18.77 -9.99
CA VAL A 322 7.39 -17.39 -9.96
C VAL A 322 6.61 -17.13 -11.24
N ASP A 323 5.31 -16.83 -11.12
CA ASP A 323 4.47 -16.49 -12.27
C ASP A 323 4.63 -15.01 -12.66
N ALA A 324 4.70 -14.12 -11.67
CA ALA A 324 4.89 -12.70 -11.89
C ALA A 324 5.67 -11.97 -10.79
N ILE A 325 6.29 -10.85 -11.17
CA ILE A 325 6.76 -9.79 -10.27
C ILE A 325 5.88 -8.55 -10.51
N VAL A 326 5.37 -7.95 -9.45
CA VAL A 326 4.53 -6.75 -9.52
C VAL A 326 5.26 -5.59 -8.88
N PHE A 327 5.40 -4.48 -9.60
CA PHE A 327 5.75 -3.19 -9.01
C PHE A 327 4.51 -2.36 -8.78
N THR A 328 4.41 -1.75 -7.61
CA THR A 328 3.29 -0.89 -7.23
C THR A 328 3.73 0.25 -6.31
N ALA A 329 2.80 1.11 -5.93
CA ALA A 329 2.97 2.33 -5.17
C ALA A 329 3.80 3.39 -5.89
N GLY A 330 3.89 4.59 -5.30
CA GLY A 330 4.31 5.79 -6.01
C GLY A 330 5.65 5.70 -6.76
N VAL A 331 6.65 4.99 -6.22
CA VAL A 331 7.97 4.79 -6.88
C VAL A 331 7.95 3.55 -7.76
N GLY A 332 7.29 2.44 -7.36
CA GLY A 332 7.20 1.25 -8.19
C GLY A 332 6.42 1.52 -9.50
N GLU A 333 5.40 2.37 -9.44
CA GLU A 333 4.60 2.80 -10.59
C GLU A 333 5.37 3.73 -11.55
N MET A 334 6.16 4.65 -11.01
CA MET A 334 6.72 5.79 -11.76
C MET A 334 8.25 5.76 -11.92
N GLY A 335 8.96 4.89 -11.21
CA GLY A 335 10.42 4.85 -11.18
C GLY A 335 10.99 3.75 -12.07
N GLU A 336 10.96 3.96 -13.40
CA GLU A 336 11.49 3.03 -14.40
C GLU A 336 12.95 2.66 -14.13
N HIS A 337 13.78 3.62 -13.71
CA HIS A 337 15.17 3.39 -13.31
C HIS A 337 15.31 2.45 -12.10
N ILE A 338 14.44 2.56 -11.09
CA ILE A 338 14.45 1.66 -9.92
C ILE A 338 14.04 0.25 -10.34
N ARG A 339 13.00 0.10 -11.17
CA ARG A 339 12.55 -1.21 -11.66
C ARG A 339 13.68 -1.92 -12.42
N LYS A 340 14.28 -1.22 -13.37
CA LYS A 340 15.40 -1.73 -14.18
C LYS A 340 16.58 -2.14 -13.31
N GLU A 341 17.06 -1.26 -12.45
CA GLU A 341 18.24 -1.56 -11.62
C GLU A 341 17.92 -2.65 -10.57
N SER A 342 16.67 -2.77 -10.11
CA SER A 342 16.29 -3.82 -9.14
C SER A 342 16.31 -5.21 -9.73
N LEU A 343 15.95 -5.37 -11.01
CA LEU A 343 15.87 -6.69 -11.67
C LEU A 343 17.12 -7.08 -12.46
N LYS A 344 18.09 -6.18 -12.59
CA LYS A 344 19.33 -6.41 -13.33
C LYS A 344 20.08 -7.67 -12.88
N GLY A 345 20.46 -8.53 -13.82
CA GLY A 345 21.22 -9.75 -13.52
C GLY A 345 20.36 -10.95 -13.11
N LEU A 346 19.03 -10.86 -13.23
CA LEU A 346 18.09 -11.94 -12.93
C LEU A 346 17.61 -12.70 -14.19
N GLU A 347 18.23 -12.46 -15.34
CA GLU A 347 17.84 -13.05 -16.63
C GLU A 347 17.92 -14.58 -16.60
N ASN A 348 18.93 -15.14 -15.90
CA ASN A 348 19.09 -16.58 -15.71
C ASN A 348 17.99 -17.21 -14.83
N PHE A 349 17.25 -16.41 -14.07
CA PHE A 349 16.05 -16.83 -13.33
C PHE A 349 14.77 -16.69 -14.18
N GLY A 350 14.91 -16.34 -15.46
CA GLY A 350 13.80 -16.13 -16.38
C GLY A 350 13.05 -14.81 -16.18
N ILE A 351 13.68 -13.84 -15.48
CA ILE A 351 13.15 -12.50 -15.23
C ILE A 351 13.85 -11.54 -16.20
N ILE A 352 13.18 -11.18 -17.28
CA ILE A 352 13.75 -10.35 -18.34
C ILE A 352 12.83 -9.16 -18.58
N ILE A 353 13.35 -7.95 -18.32
CA ILE A 353 12.64 -6.69 -18.52
C ILE A 353 12.83 -6.21 -19.96
N ASP A 354 11.77 -5.73 -20.60
CA ASP A 354 11.86 -4.98 -21.84
C ASP A 354 12.07 -3.50 -21.48
N GLU A 355 13.26 -2.98 -21.77
CA GLU A 355 13.62 -1.61 -21.40
C GLU A 355 12.69 -0.57 -22.03
N LYS A 356 12.25 -0.76 -23.29
CA LYS A 356 11.36 0.18 -23.96
C LYS A 356 9.97 0.16 -23.32
N LYS A 357 9.44 -1.03 -23.00
CA LYS A 357 8.16 -1.13 -22.29
C LYS A 357 8.27 -0.51 -20.88
N ASN A 358 9.39 -0.72 -20.21
CA ASN A 358 9.64 -0.15 -18.89
C ASN A 358 9.66 1.39 -18.89
N ASP A 359 10.33 2.00 -19.87
CA ASP A 359 10.42 3.46 -20.02
C ASP A 359 9.05 4.07 -20.38
N LEU A 360 8.25 3.39 -21.19
CA LEU A 360 6.88 3.78 -21.50
C LEU A 360 5.93 3.67 -20.29
N SER A 361 6.23 2.77 -19.34
CA SER A 361 5.41 2.51 -18.15
C SER A 361 5.59 3.57 -17.07
N HIS A 362 5.25 4.81 -17.40
CA HIS A 362 5.30 5.98 -16.51
C HIS A 362 3.89 6.58 -16.34
N CYS A 363 2.96 5.77 -15.84
CA CYS A 363 1.53 6.10 -15.76
C CYS A 363 0.86 5.46 -14.54
N ARG A 364 -0.08 6.16 -13.90
CA ARG A 364 -0.91 5.64 -12.78
C ARG A 364 -2.33 5.24 -13.19
N ASN A 365 -2.66 5.40 -14.46
CA ASN A 365 -4.01 5.21 -15.00
C ASN A 365 -4.16 3.91 -15.81
N ALA A 366 -3.10 3.11 -15.90
CA ALA A 366 -3.13 1.81 -16.57
C ALA A 366 -2.28 0.80 -15.80
N GLU A 367 -2.69 -0.46 -15.86
CA GLU A 367 -1.85 -1.60 -15.54
C GLU A 367 -1.02 -1.94 -16.79
N THR A 368 0.27 -2.21 -16.64
CA THR A 368 1.17 -2.47 -17.79
C THR A 368 1.97 -3.75 -17.59
N CYS A 369 2.40 -4.36 -18.70
CA CYS A 369 3.31 -5.49 -18.72
C CYS A 369 4.64 -5.06 -19.35
N ILE A 370 5.70 -5.09 -18.56
CA ILE A 370 7.03 -4.60 -18.94
C ILE A 370 8.06 -5.73 -19.10
N SER A 371 7.63 -6.99 -19.04
CA SER A 371 8.51 -8.13 -19.38
C SER A 371 8.73 -8.20 -20.89
N SER A 372 9.91 -8.68 -21.28
CA SER A 372 10.16 -9.10 -22.66
C SER A 372 9.30 -10.33 -23.02
N ASP A 373 9.20 -10.63 -24.31
CA ASP A 373 8.35 -11.72 -24.80
C ASP A 373 8.94 -13.11 -24.49
N ASP A 374 10.26 -13.19 -24.33
CA ASP A 374 11.02 -14.39 -23.92
C ASP A 374 11.15 -14.55 -22.40
N SER A 375 10.66 -13.58 -21.60
CA SER A 375 10.64 -13.67 -20.15
C SER A 375 9.68 -14.76 -19.69
N LYS A 376 10.16 -15.70 -18.86
CA LYS A 376 9.34 -16.75 -18.24
C LYS A 376 8.45 -16.20 -17.13
N VAL A 377 8.94 -15.16 -16.44
CA VAL A 377 8.22 -14.45 -15.38
C VAL A 377 7.63 -13.17 -15.95
N LYS A 378 6.33 -12.93 -15.77
CA LYS A 378 5.72 -11.65 -16.14
C LYS A 378 6.16 -10.55 -15.18
N ILE A 379 6.34 -9.34 -15.68
CA ILE A 379 6.67 -8.18 -14.87
C ILE A 379 5.58 -7.16 -15.09
N PHE A 380 4.75 -6.93 -14.08
CA PHE A 380 3.65 -5.99 -14.14
C PHE A 380 3.95 -4.72 -13.36
N VAL A 381 3.43 -3.61 -13.85
CA VAL A 381 3.25 -2.39 -13.05
C VAL A 381 1.76 -2.22 -12.82
N ILE A 382 1.33 -2.37 -11.57
CA ILE A 382 -0.08 -2.34 -11.17
C ILE A 382 -0.24 -1.19 -10.18
N PRO A 383 -0.90 -0.07 -10.55
CA PRO A 383 -1.20 0.98 -9.59
C PRO A 383 -2.11 0.44 -8.48
N THR A 384 -1.70 0.52 -7.23
CA THR A 384 -2.47 -0.04 -6.10
C THR A 384 -3.75 0.77 -5.86
N ASP A 385 -4.81 0.10 -5.40
CA ASP A 385 -6.07 0.75 -5.00
C ASP A 385 -6.47 0.28 -3.59
N GLU A 386 -5.78 0.81 -2.58
CA GLU A 386 -6.00 0.43 -1.18
C GLU A 386 -7.38 0.88 -0.70
N GLU A 387 -7.80 2.07 -1.13
CA GLU A 387 -9.12 2.62 -0.82
C GLU A 387 -10.25 1.77 -1.39
N LEU A 388 -10.10 1.16 -2.57
CA LEU A 388 -11.11 0.24 -3.11
C LEU A 388 -11.24 -1.02 -2.25
N VAL A 389 -10.15 -1.64 -1.81
CA VAL A 389 -10.22 -2.79 -0.89
C VAL A 389 -10.98 -2.40 0.38
N MET A 390 -10.66 -1.25 0.97
CA MET A 390 -11.37 -0.76 2.16
C MET A 390 -12.85 -0.51 1.88
N THR A 391 -13.17 0.00 0.69
CA THR A 391 -14.54 0.23 0.25
C THR A 391 -15.32 -1.07 0.14
N GLU A 392 -14.75 -2.10 -0.50
CA GLU A 392 -15.36 -3.42 -0.66
C GLU A 392 -15.56 -4.13 0.68
N ASP A 393 -14.54 -4.11 1.55
CA ASP A 393 -14.60 -4.71 2.88
C ASP A 393 -15.69 -4.03 3.74
N ALA A 394 -15.73 -2.69 3.76
CA ALA A 394 -16.72 -1.93 4.51
C ALA A 394 -18.15 -2.15 3.99
N TYR A 395 -18.32 -2.28 2.66
CA TYR A 395 -19.58 -2.63 2.03
C TYR A 395 -20.04 -4.03 2.44
N ALA A 396 -19.17 -5.03 2.29
CA ALA A 396 -19.49 -6.42 2.53
C ALA A 396 -19.77 -6.70 4.02
N LEU A 397 -19.00 -6.09 4.91
CA LEU A 397 -19.20 -6.19 6.36
C LEU A 397 -20.56 -5.64 6.78
N MET A 398 -20.93 -4.47 6.25
CA MET A 398 -22.23 -3.86 6.52
C MET A 398 -23.39 -4.76 6.08
N ASN A 399 -23.25 -5.48 4.96
CA ASN A 399 -24.27 -6.38 4.44
C ASN A 399 -24.19 -7.81 5.00
N GLY A 400 -23.23 -8.12 5.88
CA GLY A 400 -23.03 -9.46 6.41
C GLY A 400 -22.55 -10.49 5.37
N THR A 401 -21.95 -10.04 4.27
CA THR A 401 -21.45 -10.89 3.17
C THR A 401 -19.93 -11.03 3.13
N TYR A 402 -19.21 -10.39 4.06
CA TYR A 402 -17.76 -10.46 4.12
C TYR A 402 -17.26 -11.79 4.68
N ASP A 403 -16.22 -12.34 4.04
CA ASP A 403 -15.39 -13.43 4.56
C ASP A 403 -13.94 -12.92 4.70
N VAL A 404 -13.04 -13.72 5.27
CA VAL A 404 -11.60 -13.41 5.26
C VAL A 404 -11.12 -13.13 3.83
N HIS A 405 -10.27 -12.12 3.68
CA HIS A 405 -9.76 -11.60 2.40
C HIS A 405 -9.18 -12.66 1.44
N THR A 406 -8.74 -13.82 1.93
CA THR A 406 -8.28 -14.94 1.09
C THR A 406 -9.42 -15.70 0.41
N ASN A 407 -10.61 -15.71 1.01
CA ASN A 407 -11.82 -16.37 0.50
C ASN A 407 -12.83 -15.38 -0.07
N PHE A 408 -12.72 -14.09 0.27
CA PHE A 408 -13.58 -13.05 -0.26
C PHE A 408 -13.25 -12.75 -1.72
N HIS A 409 -14.29 -12.68 -2.56
CA HIS A 409 -14.18 -12.32 -3.97
C HIS A 409 -14.43 -10.82 -4.14
N TYR A 410 -13.41 -10.11 -4.56
CA TYR A 410 -13.44 -8.68 -4.82
C TYR A 410 -13.88 -8.39 -6.26
N GLU A 411 -14.53 -7.26 -6.51
CA GLU A 411 -14.96 -6.87 -7.85
C GLU A 411 -13.80 -6.71 -8.82
N PHE A 412 -12.64 -6.28 -8.32
CA PHE A 412 -11.43 -6.17 -9.11
C PHE A 412 -10.80 -7.51 -9.49
N GLU A 413 -11.35 -8.65 -9.05
CA GLU A 413 -11.00 -9.99 -9.56
C GLU A 413 -11.75 -10.34 -10.86
N ASN A 414 -12.75 -9.55 -11.26
CA ASN A 414 -13.43 -9.74 -12.53
C ASN A 414 -12.52 -9.30 -13.71
N PRO A 415 -12.32 -10.14 -14.76
CA PRO A 415 -11.61 -9.73 -15.97
C PRO A 415 -12.16 -8.47 -16.66
N ASP A 416 -13.46 -8.20 -16.52
CA ASP A 416 -14.12 -7.04 -17.11
C ASP A 416 -14.10 -5.80 -16.17
N TYR A 417 -13.43 -5.90 -15.01
CA TYR A 417 -13.31 -4.78 -14.08
C TYR A 417 -12.59 -3.59 -14.73
N VAL A 418 -13.17 -2.40 -14.52
CA VAL A 418 -12.58 -1.13 -14.96
C VAL A 418 -12.65 -0.13 -13.81
N ASN A 419 -11.49 0.36 -13.37
CA ASN A 419 -11.42 1.55 -12.52
C ASN A 419 -11.78 2.78 -13.37
N LYS A 420 -12.98 3.33 -13.16
CA LYS A 420 -13.50 4.45 -13.98
C LYS A 420 -12.68 5.73 -13.86
N ALA A 421 -12.12 6.01 -12.69
CA ALA A 421 -11.26 7.18 -12.49
C ALA A 421 -9.98 7.07 -13.31
N ARG A 422 -9.32 5.90 -13.26
CA ARG A 422 -8.14 5.61 -14.08
C ARG A 422 -8.47 5.61 -15.56
N ALA A 423 -9.59 5.00 -15.97
CA ALA A 423 -10.00 4.99 -17.38
C ALA A 423 -10.22 6.40 -17.95
N ARG A 424 -10.74 7.36 -17.17
CA ARG A 424 -10.81 8.76 -17.57
C ARG A 424 -9.42 9.38 -17.74
N GLY A 425 -8.53 9.17 -16.78
CA GLY A 425 -7.16 9.69 -16.84
C GLY A 425 -6.36 9.09 -18.00
N LEU A 426 -6.55 7.81 -18.29
CA LEU A 426 -5.85 7.08 -19.35
C LEU A 426 -6.12 7.67 -20.72
N LYS A 427 -7.34 8.15 -21.00
CA LYS A 427 -7.66 8.83 -22.26
C LYS A 427 -6.72 10.03 -22.52
N GLU A 428 -6.43 10.80 -21.49
CA GLU A 428 -5.51 11.94 -21.59
C GLU A 428 -4.04 11.48 -21.67
N ASN A 429 -3.68 10.39 -21.00
CA ASN A 429 -2.36 9.79 -21.16
C ASN A 429 -2.11 9.30 -22.59
N LEU A 430 -3.07 8.60 -23.20
CA LEU A 430 -2.94 8.06 -24.56
C LEU A 430 -2.89 9.16 -25.64
N LYS A 431 -3.56 10.30 -25.42
CA LYS A 431 -3.39 11.47 -26.30
C LYS A 431 -1.96 12.01 -26.29
N LYS A 432 -1.30 11.99 -25.13
CA LYS A 432 0.08 12.50 -24.95
C LYS A 432 1.13 11.47 -25.35
N LEU A 433 0.88 10.19 -25.08
CA LEU A 433 1.77 9.08 -25.33
C LEU A 433 0.98 7.88 -25.89
N PRO A 434 0.66 7.87 -27.20
CA PRO A 434 -0.12 6.79 -27.80
C PRO A 434 0.54 5.42 -27.70
N GLU A 435 1.88 5.36 -27.67
CA GLU A 435 2.62 4.10 -27.56
C GLU A 435 2.37 3.33 -26.25
N LEU A 436 1.89 4.02 -25.21
CA LEU A 436 1.50 3.38 -23.95
C LEU A 436 0.46 2.27 -24.18
N GLU A 437 -0.41 2.39 -25.19
CA GLU A 437 -1.42 1.38 -25.52
C GLU A 437 -0.81 0.00 -25.79
N ARG A 438 0.40 -0.06 -26.36
CA ARG A 438 1.08 -1.31 -26.71
C ARG A 438 1.53 -2.14 -25.51
N ILE A 439 1.58 -1.52 -24.33
CA ILE A 439 2.09 -2.15 -23.11
C ILE A 439 1.03 -2.31 -22.03
N ILE A 440 -0.19 -1.84 -22.27
CA ILE A 440 -1.31 -2.03 -21.33
C ILE A 440 -1.52 -3.53 -21.14
N ALA A 441 -1.47 -3.97 -19.90
CA ALA A 441 -1.77 -5.34 -19.54
C ALA A 441 -3.28 -5.52 -19.63
N VAL A 442 -3.71 -6.50 -20.44
CA VAL A 442 -5.11 -6.88 -20.56
C VAL A 442 -5.26 -8.33 -20.13
N PRO A 443 -6.33 -8.69 -19.39
CA PRO A 443 -6.62 -10.08 -19.09
C PRO A 443 -6.72 -10.88 -20.39
N PRO A 444 -6.15 -12.09 -20.47
CA PRO A 444 -6.29 -12.92 -21.65
C PRO A 444 -7.78 -13.18 -21.89
N LYS A 445 -8.22 -13.01 -23.15
CA LYS A 445 -9.58 -13.37 -23.54
C LYS A 445 -9.76 -14.85 -23.20
N LYS A 446 -10.82 -15.20 -22.46
CA LYS A 446 -11.21 -16.61 -22.31
C LYS A 446 -11.28 -17.18 -23.71
N SER A 447 -10.38 -18.10 -24.06
CA SER A 447 -10.56 -18.88 -25.27
C SER A 447 -11.93 -19.52 -25.10
N SER A 448 -12.82 -19.27 -26.05
CA SER A 448 -13.96 -20.16 -26.24
C SER A 448 -13.35 -21.49 -26.65
N CYS A 449 -12.90 -22.30 -25.69
CA CYS A 449 -12.73 -23.72 -25.92
C CYS A 449 -14.14 -24.21 -26.24
N SER A 450 -14.35 -24.33 -27.54
CA SER A 450 -15.39 -25.12 -28.14
C SER A 450 -15.51 -26.41 -27.37
N VAL A 451 -16.69 -26.64 -26.81
CA VAL A 451 -17.23 -27.99 -26.70
C VAL A 451 -17.34 -28.51 -28.14
N ALA A 452 -16.23 -29.02 -28.68
CA ALA A 452 -16.16 -29.77 -29.91
C ALA A 452 -15.39 -31.03 -29.55
N GLY A 453 -16.10 -32.15 -29.57
CA GLY A 453 -15.73 -33.37 -28.87
C GLY A 453 -14.52 -34.12 -29.42
N CYS A 454 -14.06 -35.04 -28.58
CA CYS A 454 -13.73 -36.41 -28.94
C CYS A 454 -14.21 -37.30 -27.79
#